data_AF-A0A9R0JZM6-F1
#
_entry.id   AF-A0A9R0JZM6-F1
#
_cell.length_a   1.000
_cell.length_b   1.000
_cell.length_c   1.000
_cell.angle_alpha   90.00
_cell.angle_beta   90.00
_cell.angle_gamma   90.00
#
_symmetry.space_group_name_H-M   'P 1'
#
loop_
_entity.id
_entity.type
_entity.pdbx_description
1 polymer ?
#
loop_
_entity_poly.entity_id
_entity_poly.type
_entity_poly.pdbx_seq_one_letter_code
_entity_poly.pdbx_strand_id
1 'polypeptide(L)'
;MLNFSGEGVKAGMFVRDAKDRCPHLEIVPYNFEAYEEIADQFYNILHKHCDKVQAVSCDEAFLDVTESEVAGPELLVSEIRKEIFETTGCTASAVIAANMLMVRLATRTDKPNGQCYISPEKVDEYLLPLLIKTLRGIGHVLEQKLKKKGVQNCGQLRMFPKEALQRDFRTKTGEMLWNYSRGVDNRLVGVIQVWHNI
;
A
#
# COMPACT_ATOMS: atom_id res chain seq x y z
N MET A 1 -4.51 14.79 16.21
CA MET A 1 -4.70 14.49 14.76
C MET A 1 -5.24 15.75 14.08
N LEU A 2 -4.96 15.98 12.80
CA LEU A 2 -5.37 17.19 12.08
C LEU A 2 -6.47 16.83 11.07
N ASN A 3 -7.64 17.45 11.16
CA ASN A 3 -8.72 17.25 10.18
C ASN A 3 -8.42 18.05 8.91
N PHE A 4 -8.34 17.40 7.75
CA PHE A 4 -8.08 18.08 6.47
C PHE A 4 -9.00 17.67 5.34
N SER A 5 -9.54 18.69 4.69
CA SER A 5 -9.77 18.73 3.25
C SER A 5 -9.36 20.12 2.72
N GLY A 6 -8.19 20.24 2.08
CA GLY A 6 -7.96 21.32 1.09
C GLY A 6 -6.73 22.23 1.20
N GLU A 7 -6.14 22.49 2.38
CA GLU A 7 -5.20 23.63 2.56
C GLU A 7 -3.69 23.27 2.56
N GLY A 8 -3.32 22.10 2.02
CA GLY A 8 -1.92 21.73 1.81
C GLY A 8 -1.13 21.35 3.06
N VAL A 9 -1.79 21.17 4.21
CA VAL A 9 -1.19 20.56 5.40
C VAL A 9 -1.08 19.05 5.24
N LYS A 10 -0.05 18.45 5.85
CA LYS A 10 0.30 17.03 5.70
C LYS A 10 0.69 16.43 7.05
N ALA A 11 0.52 15.11 7.17
CA ALA A 11 1.03 14.36 8.31
C ALA A 11 2.54 14.60 8.49
N GLY A 12 2.97 14.77 9.75
CA GLY A 12 4.37 15.05 10.11
C GLY A 12 4.81 16.53 9.96
N MET A 13 3.93 17.42 9.50
CA MET A 13 4.21 18.87 9.48
C MET A 13 4.25 19.44 10.91
N PHE A 14 5.16 20.39 11.17
CA PHE A 14 5.15 21.12 12.44
C PHE A 14 3.83 21.89 12.60
N VAL A 15 3.28 21.87 13.82
CA VAL A 15 1.99 22.52 14.13
C VAL A 15 1.99 24.01 13.76
N ARG A 16 3.11 24.71 13.97
CA ARG A 16 3.25 26.12 13.58
C ARG A 16 3.02 26.30 12.07
N ASP A 17 3.78 25.58 11.25
CA ASP A 17 3.70 25.68 9.80
C ASP A 17 2.32 25.21 9.28
N ALA A 18 1.67 24.29 9.98
CA ALA A 18 0.30 23.86 9.70
C ALA A 18 -0.73 24.96 9.98
N LYS A 19 -0.58 25.69 11.09
CA LYS A 19 -1.43 26.84 11.43
C LYS A 19 -1.21 28.05 10.52
N ASP A 20 0.02 28.27 10.05
CA ASP A 20 0.31 29.32 9.08
C ASP A 20 -0.44 29.08 7.76
N ARG A 21 -0.62 27.81 7.37
CA ARG A 21 -1.39 27.41 6.18
C ARG A 21 -2.89 27.37 6.43
N CYS A 22 -3.29 26.96 7.63
CA CYS A 22 -4.68 26.80 8.05
C CYS A 22 -4.87 27.48 9.42
N PRO A 23 -5.15 28.79 9.47
CA PRO A 23 -5.28 29.52 10.74
C PRO A 23 -6.39 28.97 11.65
N HIS A 24 -7.41 28.35 11.05
CA HIS A 24 -8.56 27.74 11.73
C HIS A 24 -8.33 26.26 12.10
N LEU A 25 -7.08 25.77 12.02
CA LEU A 25 -6.75 24.38 12.28
C LEU A 25 -7.09 23.96 13.72
N GLU A 26 -8.03 23.04 13.84
CA GLU A 26 -8.35 22.38 15.10
C GLU A 26 -7.33 21.28 15.41
N ILE A 27 -6.78 21.35 16.62
CA ILE A 27 -5.83 20.35 17.13
C ILE A 27 -6.55 19.48 18.14
N VAL A 28 -6.77 18.23 17.76
CA VAL A 28 -7.39 17.22 18.63
C VAL A 28 -6.28 16.42 19.34
N PRO A 29 -6.35 16.19 20.67
CA PRO A 29 -5.40 15.35 21.38
C PRO A 29 -5.43 13.90 20.86
N TYR A 30 -4.37 13.15 21.14
CA TYR A 30 -4.35 11.72 20.84
C TYR A 30 -5.27 10.98 21.80
N ASN A 31 -6.01 10.01 21.27
CA ASN A 31 -6.77 9.03 22.07
C ASN A 31 -6.27 7.63 21.69
N PHE A 32 -5.17 7.20 22.32
CA PHE A 32 -4.51 5.93 21.99
C PHE A 32 -5.39 4.72 22.27
N GLU A 33 -6.13 4.72 23.38
CA GLU A 33 -7.05 3.65 23.75
C GLU A 33 -8.13 3.43 22.68
N ALA A 34 -8.74 4.50 22.18
CA ALA A 34 -9.70 4.40 21.08
C ALA A 34 -9.07 3.91 19.77
N TYR A 35 -7.80 4.25 19.49
CA TYR A 35 -7.13 3.75 18.28
C TYR A 35 -6.81 2.26 18.38
N GLU A 36 -6.41 1.79 19.57
CA GLU A 36 -6.16 0.37 19.83
C GLU A 36 -7.46 -0.43 19.73
N GLU A 37 -8.55 0.04 20.34
CA GLU A 37 -9.86 -0.62 20.25
C GLU A 37 -10.33 -0.77 18.79
N ILE A 38 -10.21 0.29 17.99
CA ILE A 38 -10.61 0.27 16.58
C ILE A 38 -9.67 -0.62 15.76
N ALA A 39 -8.37 -0.64 16.06
CA ALA A 39 -7.42 -1.54 15.40
C ALA A 39 -7.75 -3.01 15.69
N ASP A 40 -8.11 -3.36 16.93
CA ASP A 40 -8.52 -4.71 17.30
C ASP A 40 -9.80 -5.12 16.57
N GLN A 41 -10.81 -4.24 16.52
CA GLN A 41 -12.03 -4.48 15.75
C GLN A 41 -11.72 -4.67 14.26
N PHE A 42 -10.86 -3.84 13.69
CA PHE A 42 -10.41 -3.96 12.31
C PHE A 42 -9.78 -5.32 12.03
N TYR A 43 -8.80 -5.76 12.81
CA TYR A 43 -8.14 -7.06 12.60
C TYR A 43 -9.07 -8.25 12.87
N ASN A 44 -9.97 -8.16 13.85
CA ASN A 44 -10.98 -9.20 14.10
C ASN A 44 -11.89 -9.40 12.89
N ILE A 45 -12.31 -8.32 12.22
CA ILE A 45 -13.08 -8.39 10.98
C ILE A 45 -12.25 -9.05 9.87
N LEU A 46 -10.99 -8.65 9.69
CA LEU A 46 -10.14 -9.26 8.65
C LEU A 46 -9.98 -10.78 8.84
N HIS A 47 -9.74 -11.22 10.09
CA HIS A 47 -9.58 -12.63 10.42
C HIS A 47 -10.86 -13.46 10.31
N LYS A 48 -12.04 -12.83 10.41
CA LYS A 48 -13.32 -13.49 10.13
C LYS A 48 -13.48 -13.85 8.65
N HIS A 49 -12.89 -13.05 7.76
CA HIS A 49 -13.06 -13.16 6.31
C HIS A 49 -11.90 -13.85 5.59
N CYS A 50 -10.73 -13.94 6.22
CA CYS A 50 -9.52 -14.46 5.59
C CYS A 50 -8.57 -15.08 6.63
N ASP A 51 -8.08 -16.29 6.35
CA ASP A 51 -7.11 -16.97 7.21
C ASP A 51 -5.70 -16.34 7.11
N LYS A 52 -5.37 -15.80 5.94
CA LYS A 52 -4.04 -15.26 5.64
C LYS A 52 -4.05 -13.75 5.68
N VAL A 53 -3.92 -13.22 6.89
CA VAL A 53 -3.79 -11.78 7.15
C VAL A 53 -2.36 -11.46 7.54
N GLN A 54 -1.72 -10.53 6.82
CA GLN A 54 -0.44 -9.95 7.19
C GLN A 54 -0.62 -8.51 7.65
N ALA A 55 -0.38 -8.27 8.93
CA ALA A 55 -0.37 -6.93 9.50
C ALA A 55 0.73 -6.04 8.89
N VAL A 56 0.40 -4.77 8.62
CA VAL A 56 1.36 -3.74 8.17
C VAL A 56 1.46 -2.60 9.20
N SER A 57 0.32 -2.12 9.70
CA SER A 57 0.17 -1.13 10.77
C SER A 57 -1.15 -1.38 11.52
N CYS A 58 -1.53 -0.52 12.47
CA CYS A 58 -2.82 -0.61 13.15
C CYS A 58 -4.04 -0.46 12.21
N ASP A 59 -3.86 0.13 11.03
CA ASP A 59 -4.90 0.46 10.05
C ASP A 59 -4.62 -0.07 8.63
N GLU A 60 -3.58 -0.89 8.44
CA GLU A 60 -3.20 -1.44 7.14
C GLU A 60 -2.81 -2.92 7.26
N ALA A 61 -3.34 -3.75 6.37
CA ALA A 61 -3.02 -5.17 6.28
C ALA A 61 -3.06 -5.67 4.82
N PHE A 62 -2.42 -6.81 4.56
CA PHE A 62 -2.63 -7.60 3.34
C PHE A 62 -3.46 -8.84 3.65
N LEU A 63 -4.35 -9.17 2.72
CA LEU A 63 -5.13 -10.40 2.76
C LEU A 63 -4.79 -11.22 1.52
N ASP A 64 -4.58 -12.52 1.69
CA ASP A 64 -4.55 -13.49 0.59
C ASP A 64 -5.93 -14.16 0.48
N VAL A 65 -6.70 -13.71 -0.50
CA VAL A 65 -8.09 -14.11 -0.74
C VAL A 65 -8.21 -15.20 -1.83
N THR A 66 -7.10 -15.84 -2.20
CA THR A 66 -7.05 -16.81 -3.31
C THR A 66 -8.01 -17.99 -3.10
N GLU A 67 -8.16 -18.44 -1.85
CA GLU A 67 -8.98 -19.61 -1.46
C GLU A 67 -10.37 -19.20 -0.93
N SER A 68 -10.81 -17.96 -1.14
CA SER A 68 -12.12 -17.51 -0.64
C SER A 68 -13.26 -18.22 -1.35
N GLU A 69 -14.26 -18.66 -0.59
CA GLU A 69 -15.49 -19.28 -1.11
C GLU A 69 -16.50 -18.26 -1.68
N VAL A 70 -16.25 -16.96 -1.49
CA VAL A 70 -17.11 -15.88 -2.00
C VAL A 70 -16.98 -15.78 -3.53
N ALA A 71 -18.08 -15.46 -4.21
CA ALA A 71 -18.20 -15.44 -5.67
C ALA A 71 -17.21 -14.52 -6.44
N GLY A 72 -16.40 -13.72 -5.74
CA GLY A 72 -15.30 -12.97 -6.32
C GLY A 72 -14.61 -12.04 -5.31
N PRO A 73 -13.34 -11.65 -5.56
CA PRO A 73 -12.56 -10.85 -4.63
C PRO A 73 -13.13 -9.43 -4.43
N GLU A 74 -13.77 -8.85 -5.46
CA GLU A 74 -14.42 -7.53 -5.34
C GLU A 74 -15.61 -7.54 -4.39
N LEU A 75 -16.40 -8.62 -4.40
CA LEU A 75 -17.54 -8.77 -3.51
C LEU A 75 -17.07 -8.95 -2.06
N LEU A 76 -16.12 -9.87 -1.83
CA LEU A 76 -15.52 -10.08 -0.51
C LEU A 76 -14.96 -8.78 0.07
N VAL A 77 -14.20 -8.02 -0.72
CA VAL A 77 -13.64 -6.73 -0.26
C VAL A 77 -14.74 -5.71 0.04
N SER A 78 -15.83 -5.69 -0.73
CA SER A 78 -16.98 -4.83 -0.46
C SER A 78 -17.64 -5.18 0.87
N GLU A 79 -17.81 -6.47 1.16
CA GLU A 79 -18.37 -6.98 2.42
C GLU A 79 -17.48 -6.60 3.61
N ILE A 80 -16.17 -6.83 3.51
CA ILE A 80 -15.21 -6.45 4.56
C ILE A 80 -15.27 -4.94 4.82
N ARG A 81 -15.25 -4.11 3.77
CA ARG A 81 -15.30 -2.65 3.91
C ARG A 81 -16.60 -2.18 4.56
N LYS A 82 -17.73 -2.79 4.20
CA LYS A 82 -19.03 -2.52 4.80
C LYS A 82 -19.02 -2.88 6.28
N GLU A 83 -18.53 -4.07 6.65
CA GLU A 83 -18.48 -4.53 8.04
C GLU A 83 -17.56 -3.65 8.90
N ILE A 84 -16.41 -3.21 8.35
CA ILE A 84 -15.54 -2.22 9.02
C ILE A 84 -16.31 -0.94 9.31
N PHE A 85 -17.04 -0.40 8.33
CA PHE A 85 -17.79 0.84 8.54
C PHE A 85 -18.94 0.68 9.54
N GLU A 86 -19.70 -0.41 9.45
CA GLU A 86 -20.81 -0.69 10.37
C GLU A 86 -20.35 -0.91 11.82
N THR A 87 -19.15 -1.48 12.00
CA THR A 87 -18.60 -1.78 13.34
C THR A 87 -17.89 -0.57 13.95
N THR A 88 -17.05 0.12 13.15
CA THR A 88 -16.09 1.12 13.65
C THR A 88 -16.51 2.56 13.37
N GLY A 89 -17.50 2.78 12.50
CA GLY A 89 -17.81 4.09 11.92
C GLY A 89 -16.73 4.65 10.98
N CYS A 90 -15.62 3.94 10.78
CA CYS A 90 -14.50 4.35 9.94
C CYS A 90 -14.62 3.75 8.53
N THR A 91 -14.25 4.53 7.52
CA THR A 91 -14.21 4.02 6.14
C THR A 91 -12.85 3.41 5.83
N ALA A 92 -12.84 2.32 5.05
CA ALA A 92 -11.63 1.69 4.54
C ALA A 92 -11.58 1.79 3.01
N SER A 93 -10.38 1.99 2.46
CA SER A 93 -10.09 1.80 1.03
C SER A 93 -9.34 0.50 0.82
N ALA A 94 -9.55 -0.15 -0.32
CA ALA A 94 -8.93 -1.44 -0.63
C ALA A 94 -8.44 -1.53 -2.07
N VAL A 95 -7.43 -2.37 -2.32
CA VAL A 95 -6.96 -2.69 -3.67
C VAL A 95 -6.81 -4.19 -3.80
N ILE A 96 -7.35 -4.73 -4.88
CA ILE A 96 -7.27 -6.12 -5.28
C ILE A 96 -6.31 -6.19 -6.46
N ALA A 97 -5.31 -7.04 -6.39
CA ALA A 97 -4.38 -7.30 -7.49
C ALA A 97 -3.74 -8.69 -7.32
N ALA A 98 -3.08 -9.16 -8.37
CA ALA A 98 -2.44 -10.48 -8.40
C ALA A 98 -1.27 -10.66 -7.41
N ASN A 99 -0.70 -9.57 -6.87
CA ASN A 99 0.38 -9.63 -5.89
C ASN A 99 0.50 -8.35 -5.04
N MET A 100 1.29 -8.45 -3.95
CA MET A 100 1.48 -7.38 -2.98
C MET A 100 2.12 -6.10 -3.57
N LEU A 101 2.98 -6.24 -4.59
CA LEU A 101 3.58 -5.08 -5.27
C LEU A 101 2.51 -4.21 -5.90
N MET A 102 1.62 -4.82 -6.70
CA MET A 102 0.55 -4.07 -7.37
C MET A 102 -0.45 -3.48 -6.37
N VAL A 103 -0.80 -4.21 -5.30
CA VAL A 103 -1.66 -3.68 -4.22
C VAL A 103 -1.06 -2.40 -3.63
N ARG A 104 0.25 -2.39 -3.30
CA ARG A 104 0.91 -1.21 -2.71
C ARG A 104 1.03 -0.04 -3.66
N LEU A 105 1.31 -0.29 -4.93
CA LEU A 105 1.49 0.77 -5.91
C LEU A 105 0.19 1.51 -6.19
N ALA A 106 -0.95 0.82 -6.07
CA ALA A 106 -2.26 1.38 -6.38
C ALA A 106 -3.10 1.78 -5.15
N THR A 107 -2.59 1.63 -3.92
CA THR A 107 -3.34 1.95 -2.68
C THR A 107 -3.81 3.42 -2.62
N ARG A 108 -3.23 4.31 -3.44
CA ARG A 108 -3.63 5.72 -3.51
C ARG A 108 -4.71 6.01 -4.54
N THR A 109 -4.97 5.11 -5.49
CA THR A 109 -5.83 5.37 -6.65
C THR A 109 -7.27 5.66 -6.24
N ASP A 110 -7.81 4.89 -5.29
CA ASP A 110 -9.22 4.94 -4.87
C ASP A 110 -9.37 5.35 -3.39
N LYS A 111 -8.52 6.26 -2.92
CA LYS A 111 -8.70 6.96 -1.64
C LYS A 111 -9.38 8.31 -1.86
N PRO A 112 -10.35 8.72 -1.01
CA PRO A 112 -10.87 8.01 0.17
C PRO A 112 -12.08 7.09 -0.14
N ASN A 113 -12.30 6.09 0.73
CA ASN A 113 -13.50 5.21 0.75
C ASN A 113 -13.85 4.53 -0.60
N GLY A 114 -12.84 4.05 -1.32
CA GLY A 114 -13.02 3.34 -2.59
C GLY A 114 -12.33 1.97 -2.60
N GLN A 115 -12.66 1.15 -3.59
CA GLN A 115 -11.93 -0.09 -3.87
C GLN A 115 -11.57 -0.19 -5.35
N CYS A 116 -10.39 -0.74 -5.63
CA CYS A 116 -9.88 -0.95 -6.98
C CYS A 116 -9.62 -2.43 -7.25
N TYR A 117 -9.91 -2.91 -8.45
CA TYR A 117 -9.39 -4.18 -8.94
C TYR A 117 -8.45 -3.95 -10.14
N ILE A 118 -7.19 -4.32 -9.99
CA ILE A 118 -6.20 -4.33 -11.06
C ILE A 118 -6.13 -5.72 -11.63
N SER A 119 -6.83 -5.92 -12.73
CA SER A 119 -6.76 -7.14 -13.51
C SER A 119 -5.41 -7.27 -14.23
N PRO A 120 -4.96 -8.51 -14.54
CA PRO A 120 -3.66 -8.76 -15.17
C PRO A 120 -3.40 -7.93 -16.44
N GLU A 121 -4.43 -7.71 -17.26
CA GLU A 121 -4.37 -6.93 -18.50
C GLU A 121 -4.18 -5.43 -18.28
N LYS A 122 -4.54 -4.90 -17.10
CA LYS A 122 -4.35 -3.49 -16.74
C LYS A 122 -3.03 -3.22 -16.02
N VAL A 123 -2.26 -4.26 -15.66
CA VAL A 123 -1.00 -4.10 -14.91
C VAL A 123 -0.05 -3.14 -15.60
N ASP A 124 0.14 -3.27 -16.92
CA ASP A 124 1.07 -2.44 -17.67
C ASP A 124 0.63 -0.97 -17.76
N GLU A 125 -0.67 -0.71 -17.87
CA GLU A 125 -1.24 0.64 -17.85
C GLU A 125 -0.91 1.36 -16.55
N TYR A 126 -1.06 0.67 -15.42
CA TYR A 126 -0.73 1.21 -14.11
C TYR A 126 0.78 1.32 -13.89
N LEU A 127 1.54 0.29 -14.25
CA LEU A 127 2.93 0.15 -13.82
C LEU A 127 3.89 1.02 -14.61
N LEU A 128 3.81 1.02 -15.94
CA LEU A 128 4.79 1.65 -16.82
C LEU A 128 5.03 3.15 -16.54
N PRO A 129 4.01 3.99 -16.28
CA PRO A 129 4.23 5.40 -15.98
C PRO A 129 4.79 5.68 -14.57
N LEU A 130 4.76 4.71 -13.65
CA LEU A 130 5.17 4.94 -12.27
C LEU A 130 6.66 5.25 -12.16
N LEU A 131 6.97 6.27 -11.36
CA LEU A 131 8.35 6.63 -11.05
C LEU A 131 9.02 5.50 -10.28
N ILE A 132 10.27 5.16 -10.60
CA ILE A 132 11.01 4.09 -9.92
C ILE A 132 11.08 4.29 -8.39
N LYS A 133 11.04 5.53 -7.91
CA LYS A 133 11.05 5.84 -6.47
C LYS A 133 9.81 5.33 -5.71
N THR A 134 8.73 4.97 -6.40
CA THR A 134 7.53 4.39 -5.78
C THR A 134 7.69 2.90 -5.51
N LEU A 135 8.64 2.24 -6.19
CA LEU A 135 8.92 0.82 -5.99
C LEU A 135 9.60 0.60 -4.64
N ARG A 136 9.09 -0.37 -3.87
CA ARG A 136 9.71 -0.77 -2.61
C ARG A 136 11.14 -1.24 -2.86
N GLY A 137 12.07 -0.87 -1.96
CA GLY A 137 13.48 -1.25 -2.08
C GLY A 137 14.32 -0.32 -2.96
N ILE A 138 13.71 0.68 -3.61
CA ILE A 138 14.43 1.75 -4.31
C ILE A 138 14.56 2.96 -3.38
N GLY A 139 15.62 2.95 -2.57
CA GLY A 139 16.02 4.12 -1.77
C GLY A 139 16.77 5.17 -2.59
N HIS A 140 17.05 6.33 -1.98
CA HIS A 140 17.67 7.49 -2.63
C HIS A 140 18.94 7.14 -3.43
N VAL A 141 19.84 6.33 -2.87
CA VAL A 141 21.10 5.95 -3.54
C VAL A 141 20.84 5.13 -4.82
N LEU A 142 19.90 4.19 -4.77
CA LEU A 142 19.57 3.35 -5.92
C LEU A 142 18.83 4.16 -7.00
N GLU A 143 17.90 5.02 -6.59
CA GLU A 143 17.20 5.96 -7.47
C GLU A 143 18.18 6.85 -8.24
N GLN A 144 19.17 7.44 -7.56
CA GLN A 144 20.16 8.30 -8.22
C GLN A 144 21.02 7.52 -9.23
N LYS A 145 21.40 6.28 -8.92
CA LYS A 145 22.15 5.43 -9.88
C LYS A 145 21.33 5.08 -11.12
N LEU A 146 20.04 4.80 -10.95
CA LEU A 146 19.11 4.54 -12.05
C LEU A 146 18.87 5.80 -12.90
N LYS A 147 18.71 6.96 -12.27
CA LYS A 147 18.60 8.26 -12.96
C LYS A 147 19.83 8.58 -13.81
N LYS A 148 21.05 8.30 -13.32
CA LYS A 148 22.29 8.43 -14.11
C LYS A 148 22.33 7.52 -15.34
N LYS A 149 21.52 6.46 -15.38
CA LYS A 149 21.32 5.58 -16.54
C LYS A 149 20.12 5.98 -17.40
N GLY A 150 19.51 7.13 -17.16
CA GLY A 150 18.34 7.61 -17.89
C GLY A 150 17.02 6.95 -17.47
N VAL A 151 16.99 6.25 -16.34
CA VAL A 151 15.79 5.57 -15.84
C VAL A 151 15.09 6.43 -14.77
N GLN A 152 13.86 6.84 -15.07
CA GLN A 152 12.98 7.62 -14.19
C GLN A 152 11.68 6.87 -13.85
N ASN A 153 11.17 6.05 -14.76
CA ASN A 153 9.94 5.27 -14.58
C ASN A 153 10.13 3.78 -14.87
N CYS A 154 9.12 2.98 -14.50
CA CYS A 154 9.12 1.52 -14.68
C CYS A 154 9.20 1.13 -16.16
N GLY A 155 8.57 1.88 -17.07
CA GLY A 155 8.65 1.60 -18.50
C GLY A 155 10.07 1.70 -19.05
N GLN A 156 10.82 2.73 -18.64
CA GLN A 156 12.24 2.88 -18.97
C GLN A 156 13.08 1.76 -18.33
N LEU A 157 12.81 1.41 -17.08
CA LEU A 157 13.51 0.31 -16.40
C LEU A 157 13.29 -1.03 -17.13
N ARG A 158 12.09 -1.27 -17.65
CA ARG A 158 11.71 -2.51 -18.34
C ARG A 158 12.56 -2.78 -19.59
N MET A 159 13.13 -1.73 -20.21
CA MET A 159 13.98 -1.82 -21.40
C MET A 159 15.37 -2.42 -21.13
N PHE A 160 15.83 -2.47 -19.87
CA PHE A 160 17.18 -2.93 -19.53
C PHE A 160 17.23 -4.43 -19.31
N PRO A 161 18.01 -5.23 -20.05
CA PRO A 161 18.08 -6.68 -19.87
C PRO A 161 18.47 -7.08 -18.44
N LYS A 162 17.98 -8.24 -17.96
CA LYS A 162 18.19 -8.73 -16.59
C LYS A 162 19.66 -8.77 -16.23
N GLU A 163 20.50 -9.25 -17.14
CA GLU A 163 21.94 -9.42 -16.97
C GLU A 163 22.65 -8.07 -16.79
N ALA A 164 22.21 -7.03 -17.51
CA ALA A 164 22.75 -5.69 -17.35
C ALA A 164 22.39 -5.11 -15.97
N LEU A 165 21.15 -5.30 -15.53
CA LEU A 165 20.73 -4.87 -14.19
C LEU A 165 21.48 -5.62 -13.09
N GLN A 166 21.70 -6.93 -13.23
CA GLN A 166 22.45 -7.72 -12.25
C GLN A 166 23.94 -7.34 -12.19
N ARG A 167 24.56 -7.04 -13.34
CA ARG A 167 25.93 -6.54 -13.39
C ARG A 167 26.06 -5.18 -12.70
N ASP A 168 25.13 -4.27 -12.96
CA ASP A 168 25.24 -2.88 -12.50
C ASP A 168 24.79 -2.69 -11.03
N PHE A 169 23.88 -3.55 -10.54
CA PHE A 169 23.25 -3.41 -9.22
C PHE A 169 23.43 -4.61 -8.29
N ARG A 170 24.21 -5.63 -8.69
CA ARG A 170 24.33 -6.97 -8.06
C ARG A 170 23.12 -7.86 -8.35
N THR A 171 23.34 -9.17 -8.27
CA THR A 171 22.39 -10.22 -8.67
C THR A 171 21.00 -10.04 -8.06
N LYS A 172 20.90 -9.91 -6.73
CA LYS A 172 19.61 -9.80 -6.03
C LYS A 172 18.84 -8.52 -6.38
N THR A 173 19.53 -7.37 -6.40
CA THR A 173 18.89 -6.09 -6.69
C THR A 173 18.53 -5.97 -8.17
N GLY A 174 19.40 -6.42 -9.08
CA GLY A 174 19.12 -6.43 -10.51
C GLY A 174 17.93 -7.32 -10.87
N GLU A 175 17.80 -8.47 -10.22
CA GLU A 175 16.63 -9.33 -10.36
C GLU A 175 15.35 -8.69 -9.82
N MET A 176 15.40 -8.08 -8.64
CA MET A 176 14.27 -7.34 -8.08
C MET A 176 13.83 -6.22 -9.04
N LEU A 177 14.76 -5.41 -9.54
CA LEU A 177 14.46 -4.32 -10.49
C LEU A 177 13.79 -4.84 -11.76
N TRP A 178 14.32 -5.93 -12.33
CA TRP A 178 13.79 -6.55 -13.55
C TRP A 178 12.37 -7.09 -13.35
N ASN A 179 12.10 -7.72 -12.20
CA ASN A 179 10.80 -8.30 -11.88
C ASN A 179 9.78 -7.19 -11.55
N TYR A 180 10.16 -6.21 -10.73
CA TYR A 180 9.27 -5.12 -10.33
C TYR A 180 8.87 -4.23 -11.50
N SER A 181 9.75 -3.99 -12.47
CA SER A 181 9.39 -3.28 -13.71
C SER A 181 8.43 -4.05 -14.62
N ARG A 182 8.09 -5.30 -14.27
CA ARG A 182 7.15 -6.19 -14.96
C ARG A 182 5.95 -6.57 -14.10
N GLY A 183 5.80 -5.93 -12.93
CA GLY A 183 4.70 -6.22 -12.01
C GLY A 183 4.81 -7.59 -11.34
N VAL A 184 5.99 -8.21 -11.37
CA VAL A 184 6.22 -9.53 -10.81
C VAL A 184 6.75 -9.41 -9.38
N ASP A 185 6.03 -10.01 -8.44
CA ASP A 185 6.42 -10.12 -7.04
C ASP A 185 5.94 -11.45 -6.48
N ASN A 186 6.88 -12.33 -6.14
CA ASN A 186 6.60 -13.69 -5.67
C ASN A 186 6.53 -13.79 -4.14
N ARG A 187 6.56 -12.65 -3.43
CA ARG A 187 6.39 -12.63 -1.98
C ARG A 187 4.94 -13.03 -1.66
N LEU A 188 4.81 -14.05 -0.83
CA LEU A 188 3.52 -14.46 -0.28
C LEU A 188 3.13 -13.52 0.85
N VAL A 189 1.81 -13.38 1.06
CA VAL A 189 1.28 -12.79 2.29
C VAL A 189 1.76 -13.66 3.45
N GLY A 190 2.54 -13.05 4.34
CA GLY A 190 3.10 -13.73 5.50
C GLY A 190 1.99 -14.14 6.46
N VAL A 191 2.12 -15.32 7.06
CA VAL A 191 1.14 -15.88 7.99
C VAL A 191 1.78 -15.94 9.38
N ILE A 192 1.90 -14.85 10.16
CA ILE A 192 2.50 -14.94 11.50
C ILE A 192 1.89 -13.99 12.57
N GLN A 193 1.52 -14.66 13.68
CA GLN A 193 1.36 -14.34 15.12
C GLN A 193 0.31 -13.35 15.61
N VAL A 194 -0.68 -13.96 16.28
CA VAL A 194 -1.54 -13.43 17.33
C VAL A 194 -0.83 -12.36 18.17
N TRP A 195 -1.42 -11.17 18.24
CA TRP A 195 -1.00 -10.03 19.08
C TRP A 195 -1.25 -10.26 20.58
N HIS A 196 -0.96 -11.43 21.11
CA HIS A 196 -0.94 -11.64 22.57
C HIS A 196 0.52 -11.68 23.04
N ASN A 197 0.89 -10.64 23.82
CA ASN A 197 2.13 -10.41 24.57
C ASN A 197 3.16 -9.47 23.94
N ILE A 198 2.94 -8.16 24.10
CA ILE A 198 3.97 -7.21 24.55
C ILE A 198 3.34 -6.32 25.63
#